data_AF-A0A2D6G8R6-F1
#
_entry.id   AF-A0A2D6G8R6-F1
#
_cell.length_a   1.000
_cell.length_b   1.000
_cell.length_c   1.000
_cell.angle_alpha   90.00
_cell.angle_beta   90.00
_cell.angle_gamma   90.00
#
_symmetry.space_group_name_H-M   'P 1'
#
loop_
_entity.id
_entity.type
_entity.pdbx_description
1 polymer ?
#
loop_
_entity_poly.entity_id
_entity_poly.type
_entity_poly.pdbx_seq_one_letter_code
_entity_poly.pdbx_strand_id
1 'polypeptide(L)'
;MFKQVILVLALALVIGCTTENRIVDVEETPINVMAKEMQDCNSQDLKSNCQDGVLLAHAIDLDDTTYCNVASNAISTEKCLEGYYIMKARRTSNLAFCDFIENQLSREICLRSNE
;
A
#
# COMPACT_ATOMS: atom_id res chain seq x y z
N MET A 1 -17.40 -11.40 -41.82
CA MET A 1 -18.75 -11.10 -41.26
C MET A 1 -19.06 -12.17 -40.21
N PHE A 2 -19.43 -11.76 -38.98
CA PHE A 2 -19.98 -12.54 -37.83
C PHE A 2 -19.08 -13.62 -37.19
N LYS A 3 -18.58 -13.54 -35.95
CA LYS A 3 -19.14 -13.41 -34.57
C LYS A 3 -20.06 -14.58 -34.10
N GLN A 4 -19.73 -15.09 -32.88
CA GLN A 4 -20.50 -15.88 -31.89
C GLN A 4 -20.20 -17.40 -31.90
N VAL A 5 -19.48 -18.01 -30.94
CA VAL A 5 -19.69 -18.24 -29.48
C VAL A 5 -20.81 -19.28 -29.24
N ILE A 6 -20.51 -20.39 -28.53
CA ILE A 6 -21.20 -20.84 -27.29
C ILE A 6 -20.88 -22.31 -26.90
N LEU A 7 -20.60 -22.46 -25.59
CA LEU A 7 -20.76 -23.59 -24.66
C LEU A 7 -20.03 -24.92 -24.90
N VAL A 8 -19.21 -25.28 -23.91
CA VAL A 8 -19.29 -26.61 -23.32
C VAL A 8 -19.38 -26.48 -21.80
N LEU A 9 -20.55 -26.83 -21.27
CA LEU A 9 -20.76 -27.15 -19.85
C LEU A 9 -19.91 -28.37 -19.50
N ALA A 10 -19.14 -28.29 -18.41
CA ALA A 10 -18.63 -29.48 -17.74
C ALA A 10 -18.95 -29.36 -16.24
N LEU A 11 -20.04 -29.98 -15.86
CA LEU A 11 -20.30 -30.40 -14.48
C LEU A 11 -20.21 -31.92 -14.47
N ALA A 12 -19.19 -32.48 -13.82
CA ALA A 12 -19.26 -33.82 -13.24
C ALA A 12 -18.16 -33.97 -12.18
N LEU A 13 -18.62 -34.18 -10.94
CA LEU A 13 -17.83 -34.49 -9.77
C LEU A 13 -17.03 -35.79 -9.95
N VAL A 14 -15.80 -35.81 -9.43
CA VAL A 14 -15.18 -37.03 -8.93
C VAL A 14 -14.65 -36.77 -7.51
N ILE A 15 -15.10 -37.64 -6.61
CA ILE A 15 -14.82 -37.72 -5.17
C ILE A 15 -13.45 -38.36 -4.98
N GLY A 16 -12.64 -37.88 -4.02
CA GLY A 16 -11.50 -38.68 -3.52
C GLY A 16 -10.37 -37.91 -2.84
N CYS A 17 -10.55 -37.63 -1.55
CA CYS A 17 -9.55 -37.57 -0.47
C CYS A 17 -8.05 -37.60 -0.86
N THR A 18 -7.36 -36.47 -0.75
CA THR A 18 -5.99 -36.40 -0.19
C THR A 18 -5.85 -35.11 0.62
N THR A 19 -5.52 -35.28 1.89
CA THR A 19 -5.13 -34.24 2.83
C THR A 19 -3.85 -33.58 2.33
N GLU A 20 -3.98 -32.46 1.62
CA GLU A 20 -2.90 -31.49 1.54
C GLU A 20 -3.47 -30.19 2.10
N ASN A 21 -2.90 -29.78 3.23
CA ASN A 21 -3.00 -28.43 3.78
C ASN A 21 -2.65 -27.44 2.66
N ARG A 22 -3.64 -27.05 1.84
CA ARG A 22 -3.61 -25.74 1.22
C ARG A 22 -3.89 -24.77 2.35
N ILE A 23 -2.81 -24.35 2.99
CA ILE A 23 -2.73 -23.02 3.56
C ILE A 23 -3.21 -22.12 2.42
N VAL A 24 -4.45 -21.66 2.55
CA VAL A 24 -4.91 -20.50 1.81
C VAL A 24 -3.89 -19.45 2.19
N ASP A 25 -3.04 -19.03 1.24
CA ASP A 25 -2.31 -17.78 1.35
C ASP A 25 -3.38 -16.71 1.55
N VAL A 26 -3.75 -16.48 2.81
CA VAL A 26 -4.55 -15.35 3.21
C VAL A 26 -3.65 -14.18 2.90
N GLU A 27 -3.92 -13.53 1.78
CA GLU A 27 -3.31 -12.26 1.40
C GLU A 27 -3.40 -11.36 2.64
N GLU A 28 -2.28 -11.24 3.36
CA GLU A 28 -2.26 -10.53 4.63
C GLU A 28 -2.57 -9.07 4.31
N THR A 29 -3.77 -8.62 4.68
CA THR A 29 -4.11 -7.21 4.51
C THR A 29 -3.03 -6.34 5.17
N PRO A 30 -2.72 -5.15 4.65
CA PRO A 30 -1.71 -4.27 5.24
C PRO A 30 -1.88 -4.07 6.76
N ILE A 31 -3.14 -4.09 7.24
CA ILE A 31 -3.51 -4.04 8.67
C ILE A 31 -2.94 -5.23 9.47
N ASN A 32 -2.95 -6.44 8.92
CA ASN A 32 -2.47 -7.65 9.59
C ASN A 32 -0.93 -7.73 9.65
N VAL A 33 -0.24 -7.21 8.63
CA VAL A 33 1.24 -7.18 8.59
C VAL A 33 1.82 -6.23 9.65
N MET A 34 1.11 -5.13 9.95
CA MET A 34 1.64 -4.04 10.80
C MET A 34 1.15 -4.06 12.26
N ALA A 35 0.27 -4.99 12.63
CA ALA A 35 -0.42 -4.98 13.92
C ALA A 35 0.54 -5.01 15.13
N LYS A 36 1.69 -5.66 14.99
CA LYS A 36 2.71 -5.77 16.05
C LYS A 36 3.50 -4.47 16.23
N GLU A 37 3.95 -3.85 15.15
CA GLU A 37 4.74 -2.61 15.19
C GLU A 37 3.88 -1.41 15.62
N MET A 38 2.59 -1.42 15.26
CA MET A 38 1.63 -0.44 15.75
C MET A 38 1.31 -0.59 17.25
N GLN A 39 1.50 -1.79 17.83
CA GLN A 39 1.29 -2.04 19.26
C GLN A 39 2.36 -1.37 20.13
N ASP A 40 3.57 -1.20 19.59
CA ASP A 40 4.70 -0.55 20.28
C ASP A 40 4.56 0.99 20.34
N CYS A 41 3.66 1.58 19.53
CA CYS A 41 3.36 3.03 19.53
C CYS A 41 2.48 3.49 20.74
N ASN A 42 2.73 2.98 21.95
CA ASN A 42 1.76 2.96 23.05
C ASN A 42 1.69 4.24 23.94
N SER A 43 2.35 5.34 23.58
CA SER A 43 2.16 6.62 24.29
C SER A 43 1.22 7.53 23.47
N GLN A 44 0.14 8.02 24.10
CA GLN A 44 -0.99 8.66 23.42
C GLN A 44 -0.60 9.84 22.51
N ASP A 45 0.45 10.59 22.87
CA ASP A 45 0.90 11.76 22.11
C ASP A 45 1.93 11.44 21.02
N LEU A 46 2.62 10.29 21.10
CA LEU A 46 3.53 9.81 20.05
C LEU A 46 2.88 8.80 19.10
N LYS A 47 1.68 8.31 19.44
CA LYS A 47 1.03 7.23 18.69
C LYS A 47 0.78 7.59 17.23
N SER A 48 0.26 8.79 16.94
CA SER A 48 -0.01 9.21 15.56
C SER A 48 1.27 9.37 14.73
N ASN A 49 2.31 10.02 15.28
CA ASN A 49 3.57 10.23 14.55
C ASN A 49 4.33 8.91 14.35
N CYS A 50 4.29 8.02 15.34
CA CYS A 50 4.87 6.67 15.27
C CYS A 50 4.16 5.84 14.20
N GLN A 51 2.82 5.84 14.20
CA GLN A 51 2.03 5.15 13.19
C GLN A 51 2.30 5.69 11.79
N ASP A 52 2.26 7.01 11.60
CA ASP A 52 2.52 7.64 10.30
C ASP A 52 3.92 7.30 9.77
N GLY A 53 4.93 7.24 10.66
CA GLY A 53 6.28 6.82 10.31
C GLY A 53 6.39 5.34 9.90
N VAL A 54 5.70 4.44 10.59
CA VAL A 54 5.65 3.01 10.25
C VAL A 54 4.96 2.79 8.90
N LEU A 55 3.81 3.44 8.69
CA LEU A 55 3.07 3.37 7.42
C LEU A 55 3.91 3.86 6.24
N LEU A 56 4.61 4.98 6.43
CA LEU A 56 5.51 5.53 5.42
C LEU A 56 6.67 4.58 5.10
N ALA A 57 7.28 3.98 6.13
CA ALA A 57 8.38 3.04 5.95
C ALA A 57 7.95 1.82 5.12
N HIS A 58 6.82 1.20 5.48
CA HIS A 58 6.27 0.07 4.73
C HIS A 58 5.88 0.44 3.31
N ALA A 59 5.21 1.58 3.11
CA ALA A 59 4.85 2.06 1.78
C ALA A 59 6.10 2.19 0.89
N ILE A 60 7.18 2.75 1.43
CA ILE A 60 8.45 2.93 0.70
C ILE A 60 9.18 1.61 0.43
N ASP A 61 9.23 0.70 1.41
CA ASP A 61 10.00 -0.54 1.32
C ASP A 61 9.32 -1.58 0.43
N LEU A 62 7.99 -1.61 0.44
CA LEU A 62 7.17 -2.51 -0.38
C LEU A 62 6.69 -1.88 -1.70
N ASP A 63 6.98 -0.60 -1.91
CA ASP A 63 6.54 0.17 -3.07
C ASP A 63 5.01 0.19 -3.24
N ASP A 64 4.28 0.27 -2.13
CA ASP A 64 2.83 0.14 -2.09
C ASP A 64 2.16 1.22 -1.22
N THR A 65 1.47 2.15 -1.88
CA THR A 65 0.72 3.23 -1.22
C THR A 65 -0.51 2.76 -0.42
N THR A 66 -0.96 1.51 -0.58
CA THR A 66 -2.12 1.00 0.19
C THR A 66 -1.86 1.04 1.70
N TYR A 67 -0.61 0.97 2.12
CA TYR A 67 -0.18 1.14 3.52
C TYR A 67 -0.51 2.54 4.05
N CYS A 68 -0.45 3.59 3.23
CA CYS A 68 -0.85 4.95 3.63
C CYS A 68 -2.36 5.10 3.84
N ASN A 69 -3.17 4.28 3.17
CA ASN A 69 -4.65 4.32 3.31
C ASN A 69 -5.14 3.70 4.63
N VAL A 70 -4.26 3.04 5.38
CA VAL A 70 -4.55 2.48 6.71
C VAL A 70 -4.38 3.53 7.82
N ALA A 71 -3.89 4.72 7.49
CA ALA A 71 -3.70 5.78 8.46
C ALA A 71 -5.02 6.19 9.15
N SER A 72 -4.89 6.69 10.39
CA SER A 72 -6.03 6.93 11.28
C SER A 72 -6.98 8.04 10.81
N ASN A 73 -6.53 8.91 9.92
CA ASN A 73 -7.27 10.07 9.44
C ASN A 73 -6.70 10.56 8.10
N ALA A 74 -7.45 11.40 7.39
CA ALA A 74 -7.09 11.91 6.07
C ALA A 74 -5.77 12.71 6.04
N ILE A 75 -5.48 13.48 7.10
CA ILE A 75 -4.24 14.27 7.18
C ILE A 75 -3.03 13.34 7.28
N SER A 76 -3.13 12.27 8.08
CA SER A 76 -2.09 11.26 8.19
C SER A 76 -1.91 10.47 6.89
N THR A 77 -3.00 10.14 6.19
CA THR A 77 -2.93 9.54 4.85
C THR A 77 -2.20 10.44 3.86
N GLU A 78 -2.58 11.72 3.78
CA GLU A 78 -1.95 12.71 2.90
C GLU A 78 -0.46 12.83 3.20
N LYS A 79 -0.08 13.01 4.47
CA LYS A 79 1.33 13.08 4.88
C LYS A 79 2.13 11.83 4.50
N CYS A 80 1.55 10.64 4.65
CA CYS A 80 2.18 9.40 4.26
C CYS A 80 2.41 9.35 2.73
N LEU A 81 1.39 9.70 1.95
CA LEU A 81 1.48 9.74 0.49
C LEU A 81 2.50 10.78 0.01
N GLU A 82 2.51 11.98 0.60
CA GLU A 82 3.50 13.01 0.30
C GLU A 82 4.92 12.50 0.56
N GLY A 83 5.16 11.93 1.75
CA GLY A 83 6.45 11.36 2.11
C GLY A 83 6.88 10.25 1.15
N TYR A 84 5.95 9.37 0.77
CA TYR A 84 6.20 8.29 -0.17
C TYR A 84 6.64 8.83 -1.54
N TYR A 85 5.89 9.76 -2.12
CA TYR A 85 6.19 10.31 -3.45
C TYR A 85 7.48 11.13 -3.47
N ILE A 86 7.77 11.91 -2.42
CA ILE A 86 9.06 12.61 -2.27
C ILE A 86 10.22 11.61 -2.28
N MET A 87 10.09 10.53 -1.50
CA MET A 87 11.13 9.50 -1.41
C MET A 87 11.26 8.71 -2.71
N LYS A 88 10.16 8.43 -3.40
CA LYS A 88 10.15 7.75 -4.69
C LYS A 88 10.82 8.59 -5.77
N ALA A 89 10.49 9.89 -5.85
CA ALA A 89 11.14 10.84 -6.75
C ALA A 89 12.66 10.84 -6.55
N ARG A 90 13.09 10.92 -5.28
CA ARG A 90 14.51 10.94 -4.91
C ARG A 90 15.25 9.66 -5.25
N ARG A 91 14.69 8.50 -4.87
CA ARG A 91 15.33 7.19 -5.08
C ARG A 91 15.45 6.83 -6.56
N THR A 92 14.53 7.29 -7.39
CA THR A 92 14.46 6.97 -8.82
C THR A 92 14.98 8.08 -9.74
N SER A 93 15.31 9.25 -9.17
CA SER A 93 15.63 10.48 -9.91
C SER A 93 14.56 10.83 -10.95
N ASN A 94 13.29 10.54 -10.65
CA ASN A 94 12.15 10.81 -11.51
C ASN A 94 11.21 11.83 -10.87
N LEU A 95 11.29 13.08 -11.31
CA LEU A 95 10.50 14.18 -10.77
C LEU A 95 9.00 14.06 -11.05
N ALA A 96 8.57 13.21 -12.00
CA ALA A 96 7.14 12.98 -12.26
C ALA A 96 6.40 12.45 -11.03
N PHE A 97 7.11 11.83 -10.07
CA PHE A 97 6.48 11.42 -8.82
C PHE A 97 6.05 12.60 -7.94
N CYS A 98 6.67 13.78 -8.08
CA CYS A 98 6.26 14.99 -7.36
C CYS A 98 4.87 15.50 -7.82
N ASP A 99 4.39 15.11 -9.01
CA ASP A 99 3.08 15.56 -9.53
C ASP A 99 1.89 14.92 -8.79
N PHE A 100 2.11 13.80 -8.11
CA PHE A 100 1.09 13.13 -7.28
C PHE A 100 0.91 13.78 -5.90
N ILE A 101 1.70 14.81 -5.58
CA ILE A 101 1.59 15.57 -4.33
C ILE A 101 0.53 16.67 -4.51
N GLU A 102 -0.61 16.52 -3.83
CA GLU A 102 -1.73 17.45 -3.94
C GLU A 102 -1.37 18.85 -3.39
N ASN A 103 -0.74 18.90 -2.22
CA ASN A 103 -0.29 20.15 -1.62
C ASN A 103 0.75 20.86 -2.50
N GLN A 104 0.40 22.07 -2.97
CA GLN A 104 1.25 22.82 -3.89
C GLN A 104 2.63 23.13 -3.29
N LEU A 105 2.70 23.50 -2.00
CA LEU A 105 3.96 23.85 -1.36
C LEU A 105 4.87 22.61 -1.23
N SER A 106 4.31 21.47 -0.79
CA SER A 106 5.06 20.20 -0.70
C SER A 106 5.59 19.75 -2.06
N ARG A 107 4.78 19.89 -3.12
CA ARG A 107 5.19 19.61 -4.50
C ARG A 107 6.34 20.49 -4.97
N GLU A 108 6.26 21.80 -4.74
CA GLU A 108 7.36 22.73 -5.06
C GLU A 108 8.64 22.43 -4.26
N ILE A 109 8.51 21.96 -3.02
CA ILE A 109 9.65 21.50 -2.21
C ILE A 109 10.23 20.20 -2.81
N CYS A 110 9.38 19.26 -3.22
CA CYS A 110 9.79 18.01 -3.87
C CYS A 110 10.59 18.26 -5.15
N LEU A 111 10.09 19.13 -6.03
CA LEU A 111 10.75 19.48 -7.29
C LEU A 111 12.12 20.09 -7.04
N ARG A 112 12.23 21.10 -6.16
CA ARG A 112 13.50 21.79 -5.87
C ARG A 112 14.53 20.93 -5.15
N SER A 113 14.09 19.98 -4.31
CA SER A 113 15.00 19.18 -3.49
C SER A 113 15.62 17.99 -4.25
N ASN A 114 15.18 17.76 -5.49
CA ASN A 114 15.58 16.63 -6.33
C ASN A 114 16.18 17.07 -7.68
N GLU A 115 16.42 18.37 -7.87
CA GLU A 115 17.24 18.97 -8.94
C GLU A 115 18.72 19.00 -8.54
#